data_AF-A0A2N3RDS5-F1
#
_entry.id   AF-A0A2N3RDS5-F1
#
_cell.length_a   1.000
_cell.length_b   1.000
_cell.length_c   1.000
_cell.angle_alpha   90.00
_cell.angle_beta   90.00
_cell.angle_gamma   90.00
#
_symmetry.space_group_name_H-M   'P 1'
#
loop_
_entity.id
_entity.type
_entity.pdbx_description
1 polymer ?
#
loop_
_entity_poly.entity_id
_entity_poly.type
_entity_poly.pdbx_seq_one_letter_code
_entity_poly.pdbx_strand_id
1 'polypeptide(L)'
;EIYTRIPDFGGFLVKANSEGQPGPQDYGRSHADGANLLADALAPHGGVVMWRAFVYSHEQPDDRAKQAYSEFVPLDGAFRDNVIVQVKNGAIDFQPREPFHPLFGAMRKTPLMPEFQITKEYLGFSTHLAYLGTLFSETLQADTYRRGKGSTVAKTVDGSLFADAKRARLTGIAGVANIGVDRNWSGSIFDQANWYAYGRLAWDPQLSPHAIAQEWARMTFSNDPAVVEPVVGMMLRSREAVVDYMTPLGLHHLMGRGHHYGPAPWDAGSERPDWDPVYYHRADRNGIGFDRSASGSNAIAQYAPPVARVFGDVQRVPEQLLLWFHHVPWEHRMASGRPLWDELVWRYDHGVHEVAAMRTTWQGLAGKIDAQRYQQVSDFLAIQQREAQWWRDASIAYFQSVSGRPLPAGVSPPAHPLAYYQALTFPYAPGNPK
;
A
#
# COMPACT_ATOMS: atom_id res chain seq x y z
N GLU A 1 -33.25 -7.36 16.38
CA GLU A 1 -33.17 -5.93 16.75
C GLU A 1 -32.68 -5.05 15.60
N ILE A 2 -31.47 -5.28 15.04
CA ILE A 2 -30.91 -4.43 13.96
C ILE A 2 -31.88 -4.32 12.77
N TYR A 3 -32.32 -5.45 12.21
CA TYR A 3 -33.28 -5.47 11.09
C TYR A 3 -34.67 -4.92 11.42
N THR A 4 -35.03 -4.83 12.71
CA THR A 4 -36.26 -4.13 13.11
C THR A 4 -36.11 -2.61 12.94
N ARG A 5 -34.89 -2.08 13.10
CA ARG A 5 -34.57 -0.65 12.94
C ARG A 5 -34.16 -0.30 11.51
N ILE A 6 -33.46 -1.21 10.84
CA ILE A 6 -32.87 -1.02 9.50
C ILE A 6 -33.20 -2.29 8.68
N PRO A 7 -34.39 -2.39 8.07
CA PRO A 7 -34.86 -3.61 7.41
C PRO A 7 -33.98 -4.10 6.25
N ASP A 8 -33.20 -3.21 5.65
CA ASP A 8 -32.27 -3.45 4.54
C ASP A 8 -30.79 -3.37 4.97
N PHE A 9 -30.51 -3.57 6.26
CA PHE A 9 -29.15 -3.57 6.80
C PHE A 9 -28.25 -4.56 6.04
N GLY A 10 -27.12 -4.08 5.52
CA GLY A 10 -26.25 -4.90 4.66
C GLY A 10 -25.48 -6.01 5.39
N GLY A 11 -25.13 -5.81 6.66
CA GLY A 11 -24.42 -6.80 7.47
C GLY A 11 -23.21 -6.25 8.22
N PHE A 12 -22.22 -7.10 8.51
CA PHE A 12 -21.13 -6.77 9.43
C PHE A 12 -19.77 -6.72 8.73
N LEU A 13 -18.92 -5.78 9.17
CA LEU A 13 -17.48 -5.79 8.95
C LEU A 13 -16.80 -6.27 10.24
N VAL A 14 -15.84 -7.19 10.12
CA VAL A 14 -15.18 -7.81 11.28
C VAL A 14 -13.66 -7.76 11.13
N LYS A 15 -12.99 -7.15 12.12
CA LYS A 15 -11.55 -7.32 12.42
C LYS A 15 -11.46 -8.16 13.70
N ALA A 16 -10.80 -9.32 13.64
CA ALA A 16 -10.72 -10.26 14.75
C ALA A 16 -9.33 -10.89 14.82
N ASN A 17 -8.84 -11.17 16.03
CA ASN A 17 -7.49 -11.71 16.33
C ASN A 17 -6.36 -10.94 15.60
N SER A 18 -6.43 -9.61 15.67
CA SER A 18 -5.48 -8.73 14.99
C SER A 18 -5.31 -7.44 15.79
N GLU A 19 -4.06 -7.10 16.14
CA GLU A 19 -3.69 -5.88 16.89
C GLU A 19 -4.49 -5.72 18.19
N GLY A 20 -4.53 -6.79 19.00
CA GLY A 20 -5.22 -6.81 20.29
C GLY A 20 -6.75 -6.89 20.21
N GLN A 21 -7.34 -6.93 19.01
CA GLN A 21 -8.78 -7.13 18.87
C GLN A 21 -9.15 -8.60 19.17
N PRO A 22 -10.23 -8.83 19.93
CA PRO A 22 -10.67 -10.17 20.29
C PRO A 22 -11.13 -10.95 19.05
N GLY A 23 -11.18 -12.28 19.16
CA GLY A 23 -11.72 -13.10 18.09
C GLY A 23 -11.75 -14.59 18.38
N PRO A 24 -12.18 -15.41 17.42
CA PRO A 24 -12.40 -16.85 17.61
C PRO A 24 -11.16 -17.62 18.11
N GLN A 25 -9.95 -17.21 17.75
CA GLN A 25 -8.73 -17.95 18.15
C GLN A 25 -8.49 -17.91 19.66
N ASP A 26 -8.94 -16.85 20.35
CA ASP A 26 -8.89 -16.73 21.81
C ASP A 26 -9.70 -17.84 22.51
N TYR A 27 -10.62 -18.47 21.78
CA TYR A 27 -11.48 -19.56 22.23
C TYR A 27 -11.14 -20.90 21.57
N GLY A 28 -9.96 -21.01 20.92
CA GLY A 28 -9.55 -22.21 20.20
C GLY A 28 -10.40 -22.53 18.98
N ARG A 29 -10.99 -21.50 18.34
CA ARG A 29 -11.82 -21.62 17.13
C ARG A 29 -11.15 -20.98 15.92
N SER A 30 -11.52 -21.44 14.73
CA SER A 30 -11.00 -20.88 13.47
C SER A 30 -11.72 -19.58 13.08
N HIS A 31 -11.12 -18.81 12.15
CA HIS A 31 -11.80 -17.68 11.54
C HIS A 31 -13.11 -18.09 10.83
N ALA A 32 -13.16 -19.28 10.25
CA ALA A 32 -14.38 -19.80 9.63
C ALA A 32 -15.48 -20.04 10.69
N ASP A 33 -15.15 -20.60 11.86
CA ASP A 33 -16.14 -20.78 12.94
C ASP A 33 -16.72 -19.45 13.41
N GLY A 34 -15.86 -18.44 13.63
CA GLY A 34 -16.29 -17.11 14.05
C GLY A 34 -17.14 -16.40 12.99
N ALA A 35 -16.70 -16.43 11.73
CA ALA A 35 -17.44 -15.84 10.62
C ALA A 35 -18.80 -16.52 10.40
N ASN A 36 -18.83 -17.85 10.44
CA ASN A 36 -20.03 -18.64 10.20
C ASN A 36 -21.08 -18.44 11.29
N LEU A 37 -20.68 -18.25 12.55
CA LEU A 37 -21.60 -17.91 13.64
C LEU A 37 -22.36 -16.60 13.34
N LEU A 38 -21.66 -15.56 12.90
CA LEU A 38 -22.27 -14.28 12.53
C LEU A 38 -23.10 -14.41 11.24
N ALA A 39 -22.60 -15.17 10.28
CA ALA A 39 -23.25 -15.41 9.00
C ALA A 39 -24.60 -16.13 9.17
N ASP A 40 -24.64 -17.15 10.03
CA ASP A 40 -25.87 -17.90 10.36
C ASP A 40 -26.90 -16.99 11.04
N ALA A 41 -26.48 -16.01 11.86
CA ALA A 41 -27.37 -15.02 12.47
C ALA A 41 -27.94 -13.99 11.47
N LEU A 42 -27.20 -13.66 10.41
CA LEU A 42 -27.62 -12.71 9.37
C LEU A 42 -28.41 -13.37 8.22
N ALA A 43 -28.26 -14.69 8.03
CA ALA A 43 -28.83 -15.42 6.90
C ALA A 43 -30.36 -15.26 6.73
N PRO A 44 -31.19 -15.28 7.80
CA PRO A 44 -32.65 -15.09 7.67
C PRO A 44 -33.05 -13.72 7.12
N HIS A 45 -32.12 -12.75 7.11
CA HIS A 45 -32.35 -11.38 6.70
C HIS A 45 -31.57 -10.98 5.43
N GLY A 46 -30.82 -11.90 4.82
CA GLY A 46 -30.04 -11.64 3.62
C GLY A 46 -28.74 -10.83 3.85
N GLY A 47 -28.31 -10.67 5.10
CA GLY A 47 -27.09 -9.93 5.42
C GLY A 47 -25.80 -10.68 5.15
N VAL A 48 -24.72 -9.92 5.00
CA VAL A 48 -23.37 -10.41 4.66
C VAL A 48 -22.38 -10.17 5.81
N VAL A 49 -21.40 -11.07 5.96
CA VAL A 49 -20.23 -10.85 6.81
C VAL A 49 -19.01 -10.57 5.94
N MET A 50 -18.46 -9.36 6.05
CA MET A 50 -17.16 -8.97 5.51
C MET A 50 -16.09 -9.26 6.57
N TRP A 51 -15.37 -10.37 6.43
CA TRP A 51 -14.37 -10.83 7.39
C TRP A 51 -12.96 -10.43 6.95
N ARG A 52 -12.28 -9.56 7.68
CA ARG A 52 -10.95 -9.07 7.28
C ARG A 52 -9.89 -10.16 7.47
N ALA A 53 -9.08 -10.37 6.43
CA ALA A 53 -7.90 -11.23 6.43
C ALA A 53 -6.62 -10.51 6.90
N PHE A 54 -6.74 -9.31 7.44
CA PHE A 54 -5.62 -8.58 8.05
C PHE A 54 -5.31 -9.15 9.43
N VAL A 55 -4.67 -10.33 9.44
CA VAL A 55 -4.29 -11.07 10.65
C VAL A 55 -2.81 -11.39 10.61
N TYR A 56 -2.17 -11.26 11.76
CA TYR A 56 -0.78 -11.61 11.99
C TYR A 56 -0.52 -11.67 13.51
N SER A 57 0.27 -12.64 13.93
CA SER A 57 0.67 -12.91 15.30
C SER A 57 2.20 -12.95 15.41
N HIS A 58 2.72 -12.36 16.46
CA HIS A 58 4.12 -12.46 16.86
C HIS A 58 4.43 -13.72 17.67
N GLU A 59 3.41 -14.45 18.12
CA GLU A 59 3.57 -15.69 18.91
C GLU A 59 4.10 -16.85 18.04
N GLN A 60 3.92 -16.75 16.72
CA GLN A 60 4.53 -17.64 15.75
C GLN A 60 5.60 -16.88 14.96
N PRO A 61 6.90 -17.14 15.20
CA PRO A 61 7.98 -16.42 14.53
C PRO A 61 8.14 -16.89 13.07
N ASP A 62 7.25 -16.45 12.20
CA ASP A 62 7.36 -16.55 10.74
C ASP A 62 7.40 -15.12 10.12
N ASP A 63 7.70 -15.04 8.83
CA ASP A 63 7.60 -13.79 8.07
C ASP A 63 6.16 -13.24 8.08
N ARG A 64 5.96 -12.01 8.55
CA ARG A 64 4.64 -11.37 8.63
C ARG A 64 3.89 -11.43 7.29
N ALA A 65 4.61 -11.27 6.17
CA ALA A 65 4.02 -11.32 4.83
C ALA A 65 3.33 -12.67 4.50
N LYS A 66 3.68 -13.75 5.21
CA LYS A 66 3.13 -15.08 4.96
C LYS A 66 1.85 -15.36 5.73
N GLN A 67 1.61 -14.66 6.83
CA GLN A 67 0.70 -15.15 7.87
C GLN A 67 -0.75 -15.16 7.43
N ALA A 68 -1.26 -14.08 6.83
CA ALA A 68 -2.64 -14.05 6.33
C ALA A 68 -2.93 -15.16 5.31
N TYR A 69 -1.96 -15.49 4.44
CA TYR A 69 -2.10 -16.61 3.52
C TYR A 69 -2.15 -17.95 4.26
N SER A 70 -1.22 -18.18 5.20
CA SER A 70 -1.14 -19.42 5.97
C SER A 70 -2.38 -19.66 6.83
N GLU A 71 -2.99 -18.60 7.35
CA GLU A 71 -4.22 -18.65 8.15
C GLU A 71 -5.47 -18.96 7.31
N PHE A 72 -5.62 -18.30 6.15
CA PHE A 72 -6.88 -18.36 5.40
C PHE A 72 -6.94 -19.44 4.33
N VAL A 73 -5.83 -19.81 3.69
CA VAL A 73 -5.86 -20.83 2.61
C VAL A 73 -6.37 -22.19 3.09
N PRO A 74 -6.00 -22.70 4.30
CA PRO A 74 -6.57 -23.94 4.82
C PRO A 74 -8.09 -23.89 5.04
N LEU A 75 -8.67 -22.69 5.14
CA LEU A 75 -10.10 -22.47 5.36
C LEU A 75 -10.90 -22.31 4.06
N ASP A 76 -10.29 -22.48 2.88
CA ASP A 76 -10.97 -22.28 1.61
C ASP A 76 -12.17 -23.25 1.42
N GLY A 77 -13.37 -22.70 1.37
CA GLY A 77 -14.64 -23.44 1.26
C GLY A 77 -15.26 -23.84 2.60
N ALA A 78 -14.67 -23.44 3.73
CA ALA A 78 -15.26 -23.62 5.06
C ALA A 78 -16.23 -22.49 5.47
N PHE A 79 -16.19 -21.36 4.77
CA PHE A 79 -17.05 -20.21 5.04
C PHE A 79 -18.46 -20.39 4.46
N ARG A 80 -19.48 -19.83 5.12
CA ARG A 80 -20.86 -19.75 4.59
C ARG A 80 -20.94 -18.89 3.33
N ASP A 81 -21.98 -19.12 2.54
CA ASP A 81 -22.22 -18.42 1.27
C ASP A 81 -22.41 -16.90 1.42
N ASN A 82 -22.85 -16.41 2.58
CA ASN A 82 -22.97 -14.98 2.89
C ASN A 82 -21.74 -14.41 3.64
N VAL A 83 -20.59 -15.07 3.55
CA VAL A 83 -19.29 -14.54 4.01
C VAL A 83 -18.43 -14.16 2.80
N ILE A 84 -17.80 -12.99 2.88
CA ILE A 84 -16.73 -12.57 1.98
C ILE A 84 -15.49 -12.22 2.77
N VAL A 85 -14.35 -12.75 2.35
CA VAL A 85 -13.06 -12.45 3.00
C VAL A 85 -12.48 -11.17 2.38
N GLN A 86 -12.30 -10.16 3.21
CA GLN A 86 -11.78 -8.85 2.84
C GLN A 86 -10.26 -8.81 3.02
N VAL A 87 -9.52 -8.65 1.92
CA VAL A 87 -8.07 -8.81 1.84
C VAL A 87 -7.43 -7.49 1.42
N LYS A 88 -6.45 -6.97 2.18
CA LYS A 88 -5.69 -5.79 1.75
C LYS A 88 -5.01 -6.04 0.39
N ASN A 89 -4.73 -4.98 -0.37
CA ASN A 89 -4.09 -5.10 -1.68
C ASN A 89 -2.70 -5.74 -1.65
N GLY A 90 -1.98 -5.61 -0.53
CA GLY A 90 -0.70 -6.26 -0.25
C GLY A 90 -0.73 -7.03 1.08
N ALA A 91 0.36 -7.73 1.37
CA ALA A 91 0.47 -8.67 2.49
C ALA A 91 1.00 -8.03 3.81
N ILE A 92 1.39 -6.76 3.78
CA ILE A 92 1.85 -6.04 4.97
C ILE A 92 0.77 -5.08 5.47
N ASP A 93 0.75 -3.84 4.97
CA ASP A 93 -0.14 -2.80 5.47
C ASP A 93 -0.09 -1.53 4.61
N PHE A 94 -0.74 -1.54 3.45
CA PHE A 94 -0.97 -0.35 2.62
C PHE A 94 0.28 0.48 2.31
N GLN A 95 1.45 -0.15 2.24
CA GLN A 95 2.72 0.54 2.00
C GLN A 95 2.71 1.20 0.60
N PRO A 96 3.55 2.23 0.35
CA PRO A 96 3.53 2.96 -0.92
C PRO A 96 3.56 2.07 -2.18
N ARG A 97 4.27 0.94 -2.08
CA ARG A 97 4.16 -0.18 -3.00
C ARG A 97 4.32 -1.50 -2.25
N GLU A 98 3.45 -2.45 -2.59
CA GLU A 98 3.55 -3.86 -2.19
C GLU A 98 3.28 -4.74 -3.42
N PRO A 99 3.81 -5.97 -3.48
CA PRO A 99 3.28 -6.97 -4.39
C PRO A 99 1.80 -7.26 -4.06
N PHE A 100 1.03 -7.72 -5.05
CA PHE A 100 -0.36 -8.11 -4.80
C PHE A 100 -0.44 -9.21 -3.74
N HIS A 101 -1.44 -9.16 -2.87
CA HIS A 101 -1.57 -10.16 -1.80
C HIS A 101 -1.75 -11.59 -2.39
N PRO A 102 -0.96 -12.60 -1.95
CA PRO A 102 -1.00 -13.95 -2.53
C PRO A 102 -2.31 -14.72 -2.32
N LEU A 103 -3.22 -14.23 -1.47
CA LEU A 103 -4.57 -14.79 -1.31
C LEU A 103 -5.39 -14.63 -2.60
N PHE A 104 -5.14 -13.55 -3.37
CA PHE A 104 -5.78 -13.37 -4.66
C PHE A 104 -5.38 -14.50 -5.61
N GLY A 105 -6.35 -15.39 -5.84
CA GLY A 105 -6.25 -16.55 -6.70
C GLY A 105 -5.86 -17.85 -5.98
N ALA A 106 -5.55 -17.81 -4.68
CA ALA A 106 -5.31 -19.01 -3.87
C ALA A 106 -6.60 -19.62 -3.30
N MET A 107 -7.56 -18.78 -2.90
CA MET A 107 -8.87 -19.23 -2.39
C MET A 107 -9.88 -19.32 -3.54
N ARG A 108 -10.24 -20.55 -3.92
CA ARG A 108 -11.09 -20.84 -5.08
C ARG A 108 -12.56 -21.02 -4.70
N LYS A 109 -12.83 -21.50 -3.49
CA LYS A 109 -14.17 -21.83 -2.99
C LYS A 109 -14.75 -20.74 -2.10
N THR A 110 -13.96 -19.75 -1.73
CA THR A 110 -14.36 -18.64 -0.88
C THR A 110 -14.37 -17.33 -1.68
N PRO A 111 -15.41 -16.50 -1.57
CA PRO A 111 -15.40 -15.14 -2.11
C PRO A 111 -14.34 -14.26 -1.45
N LEU A 112 -13.60 -13.49 -2.26
CA LEU A 112 -12.63 -12.49 -1.79
C LEU A 112 -13.05 -11.10 -2.29
N MET A 113 -12.82 -10.06 -1.49
CA MET A 113 -12.84 -8.67 -1.91
C MET A 113 -11.53 -7.96 -1.55
N PRO A 114 -10.98 -7.09 -2.41
CA PRO A 114 -9.85 -6.26 -2.03
C PRO A 114 -10.28 -5.11 -1.12
N GLU A 115 -9.45 -4.82 -0.13
CA GLU A 115 -9.47 -3.62 0.68
C GLU A 115 -8.33 -2.72 0.21
N PHE A 116 -8.67 -1.48 -0.15
CA PHE A 116 -7.72 -0.42 -0.46
C PHE A 116 -7.78 0.68 0.60
N GLN A 117 -6.65 1.36 0.83
CA GLN A 117 -6.63 2.58 1.63
C GLN A 117 -6.80 3.79 0.71
N ILE A 118 -7.85 4.58 0.91
CA ILE A 118 -8.02 5.87 0.24
C ILE A 118 -7.34 6.96 1.09
N THR A 119 -7.48 6.85 2.41
CA THR A 119 -6.73 7.70 3.34
C THR A 119 -5.23 7.41 3.23
N LYS A 120 -4.40 8.43 3.35
CA LYS A 120 -2.97 8.35 3.05
C LYS A 120 -2.12 8.18 4.31
N GLU A 121 -2.43 7.19 5.12
CA GLU A 121 -1.69 6.89 6.35
C GLU A 121 -0.18 6.77 6.10
N TYR A 122 0.19 6.05 5.04
CA TYR A 122 1.59 5.77 4.68
C TYR A 122 2.13 6.63 3.54
N LEU A 123 1.38 7.65 3.14
CA LEU A 123 1.58 8.37 1.87
C LEU A 123 1.59 9.89 2.09
N GLY A 124 2.00 10.33 3.28
CA GLY A 124 2.18 11.74 3.63
C GLY A 124 0.87 12.49 3.96
N PHE A 125 -0.11 11.77 4.52
CA PHE A 125 -1.37 12.31 5.03
C PHE A 125 -2.05 13.26 4.03
N SER A 126 -2.61 14.38 4.49
CA SER A 126 -3.30 15.33 3.64
C SER A 126 -2.35 16.29 2.91
N THR A 127 -1.06 16.36 3.24
CA THR A 127 -0.14 17.37 2.67
C THR A 127 0.59 16.91 1.42
N HIS A 128 0.65 15.59 1.16
CA HIS A 128 1.37 15.04 0.01
C HIS A 128 0.45 14.71 -1.16
N LEU A 129 0.76 15.18 -2.36
CA LEU A 129 0.07 14.71 -3.57
C LEU A 129 0.55 13.29 -3.88
N ALA A 130 -0.39 12.33 -3.81
CA ALA A 130 -0.20 10.94 -4.20
C ALA A 130 -1.52 10.39 -4.77
N TYR A 131 -1.61 10.28 -6.11
CA TYR A 131 -2.78 9.79 -6.80
C TYR A 131 -2.82 8.26 -6.81
N LEU A 132 -3.82 7.69 -6.14
CA LEU A 132 -3.92 6.25 -5.86
C LEU A 132 -4.60 5.45 -6.98
N GLY A 133 -5.15 6.12 -8.00
CA GLY A 133 -5.68 5.41 -9.17
C GLY A 133 -4.65 4.50 -9.84
N THR A 134 -3.36 4.90 -9.84
CA THR A 134 -2.26 4.06 -10.34
C THR A 134 -1.98 2.86 -9.42
N LEU A 135 -2.12 3.01 -8.09
CA LEU A 135 -1.99 1.91 -7.11
C LEU A 135 -3.10 0.89 -7.25
N PHE A 136 -4.34 1.37 -7.29
CA PHE A 136 -5.51 0.52 -7.40
C PHE A 136 -5.46 -0.27 -8.71
N SER A 137 -5.14 0.40 -9.83
CA SER A 137 -4.99 -0.26 -11.12
C SER A 137 -3.80 -1.22 -11.18
N GLU A 138 -2.64 -0.88 -10.61
CA GLU A 138 -1.47 -1.79 -10.53
C GLU A 138 -1.86 -3.10 -9.82
N THR A 139 -2.61 -3.00 -8.72
CA THR A 139 -3.11 -4.16 -7.98
C THR A 139 -4.14 -4.94 -8.78
N LEU A 140 -5.21 -4.28 -9.23
CA LEU A 140 -6.34 -4.94 -9.90
C LEU A 140 -5.91 -5.66 -11.19
N GLN A 141 -4.93 -5.09 -11.91
CA GLN A 141 -4.40 -5.64 -13.15
C GLN A 141 -3.25 -6.64 -12.95
N ALA A 142 -2.77 -6.84 -11.72
CA ALA A 142 -1.71 -7.80 -11.44
C ALA A 142 -2.15 -9.21 -11.82
N ASP A 143 -1.38 -9.88 -12.69
CA ASP A 143 -1.67 -11.24 -13.14
C ASP A 143 -1.21 -12.26 -12.10
N THR A 144 -2.16 -12.99 -11.52
CA THR A 144 -1.88 -14.02 -10.51
C THR A 144 -1.36 -15.31 -11.14
N TYR A 145 -1.53 -15.51 -12.45
CA TYR A 145 -1.23 -16.72 -13.20
C TYR A 145 -1.90 -18.01 -12.68
N ARG A 146 -2.87 -17.93 -11.75
CA ARG A 146 -3.47 -19.10 -11.10
C ARG A 146 -4.24 -20.02 -12.06
N ARG A 147 -4.80 -19.47 -13.14
CA ARG A 147 -5.35 -20.24 -14.27
C ARG A 147 -4.66 -19.85 -15.58
N GLY A 148 -3.35 -19.67 -15.54
CA GLY A 148 -2.56 -19.20 -16.68
C GLY A 148 -2.62 -17.69 -16.86
N LYS A 149 -2.00 -17.20 -17.94
CA LYS A 149 -1.89 -15.77 -18.24
C LYS A 149 -3.26 -15.12 -18.37
N GLY A 150 -3.40 -13.90 -17.85
CA GLY A 150 -4.64 -13.13 -17.82
C GLY A 150 -5.52 -13.44 -16.62
N SER A 151 -4.99 -14.09 -15.57
CA SER A 151 -5.66 -14.38 -14.29
C SER A 151 -5.50 -13.20 -13.33
N THR A 152 -5.98 -12.02 -13.70
CA THR A 152 -5.78 -10.78 -12.91
C THR A 152 -6.45 -10.85 -11.53
N VAL A 153 -5.98 -10.04 -10.57
CA VAL A 153 -6.66 -9.82 -9.28
C VAL A 153 -8.12 -9.41 -9.49
N ALA A 154 -8.42 -8.50 -10.43
CA ALA A 154 -9.78 -8.10 -10.77
C ALA A 154 -10.70 -9.30 -11.09
N LYS A 155 -10.26 -10.16 -12.03
CA LYS A 155 -10.98 -11.41 -12.37
C LYS A 155 -11.11 -12.41 -11.22
N THR A 156 -10.22 -12.35 -10.23
CA THR A 156 -10.33 -13.19 -9.03
C THR A 156 -11.51 -12.73 -8.18
N VAL A 157 -11.61 -11.43 -7.93
CA VAL A 157 -12.56 -10.81 -6.98
C VAL A 157 -13.92 -10.50 -7.62
N ASP A 158 -14.00 -10.34 -8.94
CA ASP A 158 -15.27 -10.23 -9.69
C ASP A 158 -15.97 -11.58 -9.90
N GLY A 159 -15.34 -12.67 -9.47
CA GLY A 159 -15.89 -14.01 -9.55
C GLY A 159 -15.49 -14.81 -10.79
N SER A 160 -15.14 -14.15 -11.90
CA SER A 160 -15.05 -14.75 -13.24
C SER A 160 -13.95 -15.80 -13.40
N LEU A 161 -12.84 -15.65 -12.68
CA LEU A 161 -11.70 -16.58 -12.75
C LEU A 161 -12.05 -18.01 -12.29
N PHE A 162 -12.95 -18.13 -11.30
CA PHE A 162 -13.38 -19.40 -10.70
C PHE A 162 -14.89 -19.61 -10.84
N ALA A 163 -15.46 -19.24 -11.99
CA ALA A 163 -16.89 -19.43 -12.27
C ALA A 163 -17.34 -20.91 -12.23
N ASP A 164 -16.39 -21.85 -12.39
CA ASP A 164 -16.59 -23.30 -12.26
C ASP A 164 -16.53 -23.81 -10.81
N ALA A 165 -16.07 -22.99 -9.86
CA ALA A 165 -16.06 -23.35 -8.45
C ALA A 165 -17.47 -23.18 -7.84
N LYS A 166 -17.88 -24.15 -7.03
CA LYS A 166 -19.11 -24.05 -6.22
C LYS A 166 -18.86 -23.05 -5.07
N ARG A 167 -19.11 -21.77 -5.32
CA ARG A 167 -19.06 -20.67 -4.35
C ARG A 167 -20.18 -19.67 -4.59
N ALA A 168 -20.57 -18.94 -3.54
CA ALA A 168 -21.52 -17.84 -3.65
C ALA A 168 -21.00 -16.73 -4.59
N ARG A 169 -21.94 -16.05 -5.27
CA ARG A 169 -21.65 -14.90 -6.14
C ARG A 169 -21.68 -13.60 -5.34
N LEU A 170 -20.77 -13.50 -4.37
CA LEU A 170 -20.57 -12.30 -3.56
C LEU A 170 -19.25 -11.66 -3.99
N THR A 171 -19.29 -10.41 -4.43
CA THR A 171 -18.13 -9.70 -5.00
C THR A 171 -18.15 -8.26 -4.50
N GLY A 172 -16.99 -7.65 -4.32
CA GLY A 172 -16.91 -6.26 -3.92
C GLY A 172 -15.50 -5.74 -3.90
N ILE A 173 -15.38 -4.45 -3.63
CA ILE A 173 -14.14 -3.72 -3.32
C ILE A 173 -14.48 -2.81 -2.14
N ALA A 174 -13.62 -2.77 -1.12
CA ALA A 174 -13.72 -1.84 0.01
C ALA A 174 -12.62 -0.79 -0.05
N GLY A 175 -12.97 0.44 0.34
CA GLY A 175 -12.04 1.56 0.44
C GLY A 175 -12.09 2.18 1.83
N VAL A 176 -10.96 2.23 2.53
CA VAL A 176 -10.84 2.95 3.81
C VAL A 176 -10.89 4.45 3.53
N ALA A 177 -12.01 5.08 3.87
CA ALA A 177 -12.35 6.44 3.50
C ALA A 177 -11.32 7.47 3.99
N ASN A 178 -11.15 8.54 3.20
CA ASN A 178 -10.24 9.65 3.48
C ASN A 178 -10.97 10.94 3.86
N ILE A 179 -12.17 10.85 4.44
CA ILE A 179 -13.04 12.00 4.65
C ILE A 179 -13.43 12.25 6.09
N GLY A 180 -13.69 13.52 6.38
CA GLY A 180 -14.15 14.02 7.66
C GLY A 180 -14.94 15.31 7.50
N VAL A 181 -14.92 16.13 8.56
CA VAL A 181 -15.72 17.36 8.66
C VAL A 181 -15.12 18.57 7.94
N ASP A 182 -13.92 18.43 7.36
CA ASP A 182 -13.27 19.48 6.59
C ASP A 182 -14.16 19.93 5.42
N ARG A 183 -14.11 21.21 5.07
CA ARG A 183 -15.00 21.79 4.05
C ARG A 183 -14.86 21.12 2.67
N ASN A 184 -13.66 20.64 2.35
CA ASN A 184 -13.36 19.90 1.12
C ASN A 184 -13.48 18.37 1.30
N TRP A 185 -13.97 17.92 2.46
CA TRP A 185 -14.11 16.55 2.95
C TRP A 185 -12.79 15.82 3.23
N SER A 186 -11.82 15.92 2.32
CA SER A 186 -10.61 15.08 2.31
C SER A 186 -9.34 15.76 2.81
N GLY A 187 -9.42 16.96 3.39
CA GLY A 187 -8.27 17.76 3.85
C GLY A 187 -7.47 18.40 2.71
N SER A 188 -7.22 17.67 1.62
CA SER A 188 -6.56 18.14 0.40
C SER A 188 -7.45 18.03 -0.83
N ILE A 189 -7.31 18.97 -1.78
CA ILE A 189 -8.04 18.94 -3.05
C ILE A 189 -7.74 17.67 -3.85
N PHE A 190 -6.47 17.27 -3.96
CA PHE A 190 -6.11 16.08 -4.75
C PHE A 190 -6.52 14.77 -4.08
N ASP A 191 -6.79 14.77 -2.78
CA ASP A 191 -7.26 13.58 -2.07
C ASP A 191 -8.69 13.21 -2.49
N GLN A 192 -9.47 14.17 -3.03
CA GLN A 192 -10.76 13.91 -3.64
C GLN A 192 -10.63 13.01 -4.89
N ALA A 193 -9.54 13.15 -5.63
CA ALA A 193 -9.28 12.32 -6.82
C ALA A 193 -9.10 10.85 -6.46
N ASN A 194 -8.57 10.55 -5.26
CA ASN A 194 -8.40 9.19 -4.78
C ASN A 194 -9.74 8.53 -4.45
N TRP A 195 -10.65 9.28 -3.83
CA TRP A 195 -12.01 8.78 -3.58
C TRP A 195 -12.77 8.59 -4.90
N TYR A 196 -12.64 9.53 -5.83
CA TYR A 196 -13.21 9.39 -7.17
C TYR A 196 -12.67 8.14 -7.89
N ALA A 197 -11.34 7.96 -7.92
CA ALA A 197 -10.70 6.81 -8.57
C ALA A 197 -11.11 5.47 -7.95
N TYR A 198 -11.24 5.41 -6.62
CA TYR A 198 -11.80 4.24 -5.93
C TYR A 198 -13.20 3.91 -6.47
N GLY A 199 -14.11 4.88 -6.53
CA GLY A 199 -15.48 4.66 -6.99
C GLY A 199 -15.54 4.21 -8.46
N ARG A 200 -14.70 4.80 -9.32
CA ARG A 200 -14.61 4.41 -10.75
C ARG A 200 -14.08 2.99 -10.91
N LEU A 201 -13.03 2.61 -10.19
CA LEU A 201 -12.43 1.27 -10.29
C LEU A 201 -13.23 0.19 -9.56
N ALA A 202 -14.03 0.55 -8.55
CA ALA A 202 -15.03 -0.33 -7.95
C ALA A 202 -16.16 -0.64 -8.94
N TRP A 203 -16.52 0.31 -9.80
CA TRP A 203 -17.50 0.11 -10.87
C TRP A 203 -16.94 -0.69 -12.04
N ASP A 204 -15.78 -0.28 -12.57
CA ASP A 204 -15.10 -0.97 -13.66
C ASP A 204 -13.58 -1.00 -13.40
N PRO A 205 -13.03 -2.17 -13.00
CA PRO A 205 -11.61 -2.29 -12.67
C PRO A 205 -10.69 -2.23 -13.89
N GLN A 206 -11.23 -2.17 -15.13
CA GLN A 206 -10.46 -2.05 -16.36
C GLN A 206 -10.20 -0.59 -16.78
N LEU A 207 -10.80 0.38 -16.10
CA LEU A 207 -10.62 1.79 -16.42
C LEU A 207 -9.15 2.23 -16.25
N SER A 208 -8.70 3.07 -17.18
CA SER A 208 -7.36 3.65 -17.14
C SER A 208 -7.23 4.69 -16.02
N PRO A 209 -6.18 4.64 -15.18
CA PRO A 209 -5.90 5.70 -14.21
C PRO A 209 -5.79 7.09 -14.83
N HIS A 210 -5.28 7.18 -16.06
CA HIS A 210 -5.19 8.43 -16.82
C HIS A 210 -6.57 8.96 -17.20
N ALA A 211 -7.46 8.10 -17.70
CA ALA A 211 -8.83 8.49 -18.06
C ALA A 211 -9.61 8.98 -16.83
N ILE A 212 -9.49 8.27 -15.70
CA ILE A 212 -10.10 8.66 -14.43
C ILE A 212 -9.55 10.02 -13.96
N ALA A 213 -8.24 10.24 -14.04
CA ALA A 213 -7.63 11.51 -13.68
C ALA A 213 -8.13 12.66 -14.58
N GLN A 214 -8.30 12.41 -15.88
CA GLN A 214 -8.87 13.39 -16.81
C GLN A 214 -10.32 13.72 -16.49
N GLU A 215 -11.16 12.71 -16.23
CA GLU A 215 -12.56 12.92 -15.80
C GLU A 215 -12.61 13.81 -14.55
N TRP A 216 -11.85 13.43 -13.52
CA TRP A 216 -11.82 14.17 -12.27
C TRP A 216 -11.29 15.61 -12.43
N ALA A 217 -10.20 15.81 -13.17
CA ALA A 217 -9.63 17.14 -13.39
C ALA A 217 -10.61 18.07 -14.12
N ARG A 218 -11.38 17.53 -15.09
CA ARG A 218 -12.41 18.27 -15.82
C ARG A 218 -13.59 18.67 -14.95
N MET A 219 -14.05 17.76 -14.10
CA MET A 219 -15.16 18.00 -13.18
C MET A 219 -14.76 18.94 -12.03
N THR A 220 -13.50 18.90 -11.63
CA THR A 220 -13.02 19.62 -10.45
C THR A 220 -12.51 21.01 -10.82
N PHE A 221 -11.63 21.13 -11.82
CA PHE A 221 -10.90 22.37 -12.07
C PHE A 221 -11.37 23.11 -13.31
N SER A 222 -11.24 22.51 -14.49
CA SER A 222 -11.49 23.18 -15.77
C SER A 222 -11.57 22.17 -16.91
N ASN A 223 -12.25 22.52 -18.00
CA ASN A 223 -12.22 21.75 -19.24
C ASN A 223 -11.13 22.20 -20.23
N ASP A 224 -10.41 23.28 -19.93
CA ASP A 224 -9.29 23.78 -20.74
C ASP A 224 -8.14 22.75 -20.75
N PRO A 225 -7.73 22.22 -21.92
CA PRO A 225 -6.58 21.31 -22.03
C PRO A 225 -5.31 21.86 -21.39
N ALA A 226 -5.10 23.18 -21.43
CA ALA A 226 -3.93 23.84 -20.82
C ALA A 226 -3.96 23.83 -19.27
N VAL A 227 -5.05 23.36 -18.65
CA VAL A 227 -5.17 23.05 -17.23
C VAL A 227 -5.23 21.54 -17.00
N VAL A 228 -6.04 20.82 -17.78
CA VAL A 228 -6.26 19.38 -17.60
C VAL A 228 -4.98 18.58 -17.80
N GLU A 229 -4.21 18.82 -18.86
CA GLU A 229 -3.04 18.02 -19.18
C GLU A 229 -1.92 18.16 -18.12
N PRO A 230 -1.54 19.36 -17.65
CA PRO A 230 -0.56 19.50 -16.58
C PRO A 230 -1.01 18.86 -15.25
N VAL A 231 -2.30 19.02 -14.89
CA VAL A 231 -2.86 18.42 -13.67
C VAL A 231 -2.80 16.90 -13.72
N VAL A 232 -3.24 16.30 -14.83
CA VAL A 232 -3.22 14.84 -15.02
C VAL A 232 -1.78 14.32 -15.05
N GLY A 233 -0.87 15.00 -15.73
CA GLY A 233 0.55 14.64 -15.76
C GLY A 233 1.18 14.63 -14.37
N MET A 234 0.85 15.63 -13.54
CA MET A 234 1.27 15.70 -12.13
C MET A 234 0.70 14.53 -11.32
N MET A 235 -0.62 14.27 -11.43
CA MET A 235 -1.27 13.17 -10.73
C MET A 235 -0.63 11.82 -11.04
N LEU A 236 -0.38 11.51 -12.32
CA LEU A 236 0.09 10.18 -12.72
C LEU A 236 1.50 9.84 -12.23
N ARG A 237 2.37 10.84 -12.03
CA ARG A 237 3.73 10.64 -11.50
C ARG A 237 3.80 10.67 -9.97
N SER A 238 2.79 11.25 -9.32
CA SER A 238 2.84 11.56 -7.90
C SER A 238 2.99 10.38 -6.95
N ARG A 239 2.33 9.24 -7.23
CA ARG A 239 2.49 8.03 -6.42
C ARG A 239 3.94 7.52 -6.47
N GLU A 240 4.54 7.49 -7.66
CA GLU A 240 5.90 7.00 -7.81
C GLU A 240 6.91 7.95 -7.14
N ALA A 241 6.66 9.27 -7.19
CA ALA A 241 7.46 10.22 -6.42
C ALA A 241 7.48 9.87 -4.92
N VAL A 242 6.32 9.52 -4.34
CA VAL A 242 6.20 9.08 -2.94
C VAL A 242 6.95 7.79 -2.67
N VAL A 243 6.83 6.80 -3.55
CA VAL A 243 7.62 5.55 -3.46
C VAL A 243 9.12 5.86 -3.46
N ASP A 244 9.56 6.72 -4.38
CA ASP A 244 10.96 7.05 -4.58
C ASP A 244 11.61 7.73 -3.37
N TYR A 245 10.95 8.76 -2.78
CA TYR A 245 11.52 9.44 -1.61
C TYR A 245 11.22 8.74 -0.27
N MET A 246 10.29 7.79 -0.18
CA MET A 246 10.00 7.06 1.07
C MET A 246 10.62 5.67 1.11
N THR A 247 10.30 4.81 0.14
CA THR A 247 10.56 3.37 0.20
C THR A 247 10.79 2.75 -1.20
N PRO A 248 11.86 3.14 -1.92
CA PRO A 248 12.10 2.68 -3.29
C PRO A 248 12.57 1.22 -3.36
N LEU A 249 12.59 0.65 -4.57
CA LEU A 249 13.20 -0.66 -4.89
C LEU A 249 12.62 -1.87 -4.13
N GLY A 250 11.41 -1.73 -3.56
CA GLY A 250 10.77 -2.77 -2.76
C GLY A 250 11.02 -2.65 -1.25
N LEU A 251 11.72 -1.60 -0.80
CA LEU A 251 11.67 -1.20 0.61
C LEU A 251 10.23 -0.88 1.00
N HIS A 252 9.94 -1.06 2.27
CA HIS A 252 8.64 -0.82 2.88
C HIS A 252 8.82 -0.66 4.37
N HIS A 253 7.81 -0.07 5.03
CA HIS A 253 7.73 0.04 6.48
C HIS A 253 8.91 0.82 7.09
N LEU A 254 9.27 1.97 6.51
CA LEU A 254 10.38 2.81 6.99
C LEU A 254 9.92 4.01 7.83
N MET A 255 8.65 4.01 8.25
CA MET A 255 8.01 5.13 8.96
C MET A 255 8.24 5.02 10.47
N GLY A 256 8.20 6.16 11.15
CA GLY A 256 8.18 6.25 12.61
C GLY A 256 7.02 5.48 13.22
N ARG A 257 7.34 4.66 14.24
CA ARG A 257 6.36 3.82 14.93
C ARG A 257 5.22 4.65 15.52
N GLY A 258 3.99 4.13 15.40
CA GLY A 258 2.79 4.72 15.99
C GLY A 258 2.20 5.84 15.15
N HIS A 259 3.01 6.77 14.66
CA HIS A 259 2.50 7.94 13.93
C HIS A 259 2.58 7.84 12.40
N HIS A 260 3.44 7.02 11.82
CA HIS A 260 3.56 6.77 10.36
C HIS A 260 3.88 7.99 9.44
N TYR A 261 3.95 9.20 10.00
CA TYR A 261 4.19 10.46 9.28
C TYR A 261 5.57 10.60 8.61
N GLY A 262 6.64 10.33 9.36
CA GLY A 262 8.02 10.64 8.96
C GLY A 262 8.94 9.43 8.92
N PRO A 263 10.17 9.57 8.36
CA PRO A 263 11.16 8.51 8.30
C PRO A 263 11.65 8.11 9.70
N ALA A 264 11.71 6.82 9.95
CA ALA A 264 12.47 6.25 11.05
C ALA A 264 13.04 4.87 10.69
N PRO A 265 13.81 4.73 9.59
CA PRO A 265 14.36 3.44 9.18
C PRO A 265 15.28 2.80 10.23
N TRP A 266 15.72 3.54 11.25
CA TRP A 266 16.50 3.04 12.39
C TRP A 266 15.67 2.41 13.51
N ASP A 267 14.33 2.55 13.51
CA ASP A 267 13.50 2.07 14.61
C ASP A 267 13.61 0.55 14.75
N ALA A 268 13.86 0.11 15.98
CA ALA A 268 14.13 -1.27 16.36
C ALA A 268 13.70 -1.52 17.82
N GLY A 269 13.71 -2.79 18.24
CA GLY A 269 13.58 -3.16 19.65
C GLY A 269 12.18 -2.96 20.23
N SER A 270 11.13 -2.96 19.38
CA SER A 270 9.76 -3.13 19.87
C SER A 270 9.56 -4.47 20.57
N GLU A 271 8.43 -4.58 21.28
CA GLU A 271 7.90 -5.86 21.74
C GLU A 271 7.52 -6.81 20.59
N ARG A 272 7.30 -6.28 19.38
CA ARG A 272 6.95 -7.06 18.18
C ARG A 272 7.85 -6.69 17.01
N PRO A 273 8.92 -7.43 16.72
CA PRO A 273 9.90 -7.07 15.68
C PRO A 273 9.27 -6.78 14.31
N ASP A 274 8.13 -7.39 13.98
CA ASP A 274 7.36 -7.14 12.76
C ASP A 274 6.61 -5.79 12.73
N TRP A 275 6.78 -4.94 13.74
CA TRP A 275 6.45 -3.52 13.75
C TRP A 275 7.67 -2.61 13.54
N ASP A 276 8.87 -3.17 13.43
CA ASP A 276 10.09 -2.39 13.31
C ASP A 276 10.57 -2.31 11.86
N PRO A 277 10.93 -1.11 11.36
CA PRO A 277 11.57 -0.96 10.06
C PRO A 277 12.76 -1.90 9.82
N VAL A 278 13.62 -2.10 10.84
CA VAL A 278 14.80 -2.98 10.73
C VAL A 278 14.48 -4.44 10.41
N TYR A 279 13.30 -4.92 10.78
CA TYR A 279 12.85 -6.28 10.46
C TYR A 279 12.65 -6.46 8.95
N TYR A 280 12.17 -5.41 8.28
CA TYR A 280 11.83 -5.43 6.86
C TYR A 280 13.04 -5.23 5.98
N HIS A 281 13.79 -4.15 6.19
CA HIS A 281 14.87 -3.80 5.27
C HIS A 281 16.14 -4.62 5.52
N ARG A 282 16.38 -5.13 6.75
CA ARG A 282 17.54 -5.99 7.11
C ARG A 282 18.88 -5.50 6.55
N ALA A 283 19.09 -4.19 6.65
CA ALA A 283 20.29 -3.57 6.12
C ALA A 283 21.48 -3.90 7.03
N ASP A 284 22.61 -4.24 6.43
CA ASP A 284 23.88 -4.44 7.11
C ASP A 284 25.04 -3.92 6.26
N ARG A 285 26.28 -4.24 6.67
CA ARG A 285 27.48 -3.81 5.95
C ARG A 285 27.58 -4.39 4.53
N ASN A 286 26.96 -5.54 4.29
CA ASN A 286 27.11 -6.33 3.08
C ASN A 286 25.97 -6.09 2.08
N GLY A 287 24.74 -5.85 2.57
CA GLY A 287 23.57 -5.68 1.72
C GLY A 287 22.32 -5.17 2.43
N ILE A 288 21.20 -5.27 1.72
CA ILE A 288 19.87 -4.86 2.17
C ILE A 288 18.79 -5.70 1.47
N GLY A 289 17.62 -5.79 2.10
CA GLY A 289 16.41 -6.43 1.58
C GLY A 289 15.99 -7.66 2.39
N PHE A 290 14.83 -8.22 2.11
CA PHE A 290 14.34 -9.40 2.82
C PHE A 290 14.40 -10.62 1.90
N ASP A 291 15.21 -11.63 2.23
CA ASP A 291 15.19 -12.89 1.46
C ASP A 291 13.88 -13.65 1.73
N ARG A 292 12.96 -13.54 0.76
CA ARG A 292 11.70 -14.27 0.70
C ARG A 292 11.68 -15.29 -0.44
N SER A 293 12.83 -15.51 -1.07
CA SER A 293 13.05 -16.56 -2.05
C SER A 293 13.04 -17.94 -1.38
N ALA A 294 13.28 -19.00 -2.16
CA ALA A 294 13.31 -20.37 -1.65
C ALA A 294 14.41 -20.63 -0.60
N SER A 295 15.46 -19.80 -0.54
CA SER A 295 16.52 -19.88 0.47
C SER A 295 16.22 -19.12 1.77
N GLY A 296 15.22 -18.21 1.74
CA GLY A 296 14.85 -17.37 2.88
C GLY A 296 13.54 -17.82 3.53
N SER A 297 12.59 -16.89 3.72
CA SER A 297 11.27 -17.23 4.30
C SER A 297 10.39 -18.10 3.39
N ASN A 298 10.78 -18.21 2.10
CA ASN A 298 10.05 -18.90 1.05
C ASN A 298 8.61 -18.38 0.84
N ALA A 299 8.36 -17.09 1.12
CA ALA A 299 7.05 -16.48 0.86
C ALA A 299 6.67 -16.51 -0.62
N ILE A 300 7.65 -16.57 -1.54
CA ILE A 300 7.36 -16.76 -2.98
C ILE A 300 6.54 -18.02 -3.28
N ALA A 301 6.64 -19.07 -2.46
CA ALA A 301 5.90 -20.31 -2.66
C ALA A 301 4.38 -20.14 -2.45
N GLN A 302 3.96 -19.04 -1.83
CA GLN A 302 2.55 -18.67 -1.70
C GLN A 302 1.96 -18.15 -3.01
N TYR A 303 2.76 -17.77 -4.01
CA TYR A 303 2.28 -17.32 -5.31
C TYR A 303 2.12 -18.49 -6.31
N ALA A 304 1.56 -18.23 -7.50
CA ALA A 304 1.49 -19.26 -8.55
C ALA A 304 2.89 -19.55 -9.11
N PRO A 305 3.19 -20.78 -9.57
CA PRO A 305 4.53 -21.14 -10.04
C PRO A 305 5.16 -20.18 -11.07
N PRO A 306 4.41 -19.59 -12.04
CA PRO A 306 4.98 -18.59 -12.95
C PRO A 306 5.41 -17.30 -12.24
N VAL A 307 4.62 -16.83 -11.27
CA VAL A 307 4.91 -15.63 -10.48
C VAL A 307 6.07 -15.90 -9.53
N ALA A 308 6.03 -17.02 -8.80
CA ALA A 308 7.10 -17.44 -7.90
C ALA A 308 8.45 -17.56 -8.60
N ARG A 309 8.47 -18.02 -9.87
CA ARG A 309 9.70 -18.11 -10.68
C ARG A 309 10.26 -16.73 -11.06
N VAL A 310 9.42 -15.72 -11.24
CA VAL A 310 9.87 -14.35 -11.53
C VAL A 310 10.33 -13.68 -10.24
N PHE A 311 9.50 -13.71 -9.19
CA PHE A 311 9.82 -13.07 -7.91
C PHE A 311 10.98 -13.74 -7.18
N GLY A 312 11.16 -15.05 -7.34
CA GLY A 312 12.25 -15.82 -6.73
C GLY A 312 13.58 -15.76 -7.47
N ASP A 313 13.64 -15.11 -8.64
CA ASP A 313 14.87 -14.96 -9.42
C ASP A 313 15.31 -13.49 -9.38
N VAL A 314 16.44 -13.23 -8.73
CA VAL A 314 17.01 -11.89 -8.55
C VAL A 314 17.29 -11.17 -9.88
N GLN A 315 17.49 -11.91 -10.98
CA GLN A 315 17.74 -11.34 -12.31
C GLN A 315 16.45 -11.01 -13.07
N ARG A 316 15.29 -11.48 -12.59
CA ARG A 316 14.00 -11.37 -13.27
C ARG A 316 12.97 -10.58 -12.48
N VAL A 317 13.11 -10.51 -11.16
CA VAL A 317 12.23 -9.74 -10.30
C VAL A 317 12.24 -8.27 -10.76
N PRO A 318 11.07 -7.62 -10.90
CA PRO A 318 11.03 -6.19 -11.17
C PRO A 318 11.77 -5.42 -10.07
N GLU A 319 12.60 -4.44 -10.44
CA GLU A 319 13.43 -3.70 -9.47
C GLU A 319 12.59 -3.03 -8.38
N GLN A 320 11.39 -2.56 -8.71
CA GLN A 320 10.48 -1.96 -7.74
C GLN A 320 9.95 -2.95 -6.66
N LEU A 321 10.27 -4.24 -6.77
CA LEU A 321 9.96 -5.29 -5.81
C LEU A 321 11.22 -6.06 -5.35
N LEU A 322 12.42 -5.67 -5.80
CA LEU A 322 13.66 -6.42 -5.56
C LEU A 322 13.89 -6.67 -4.06
N LEU A 323 13.89 -5.60 -3.27
CA LEU A 323 14.19 -5.65 -1.83
C LEU A 323 13.03 -6.22 -0.99
N TRP A 324 11.86 -6.42 -1.61
CA TRP A 324 10.77 -7.17 -0.99
C TRP A 324 11.09 -8.67 -0.98
N PHE A 325 11.66 -9.21 -2.08
CA PHE A 325 11.87 -10.65 -2.26
C PHE A 325 13.31 -11.12 -2.00
N HIS A 326 14.30 -10.23 -2.09
CA HIS A 326 15.71 -10.59 -2.01
C HIS A 326 16.46 -9.69 -1.02
N HIS A 327 17.36 -10.29 -0.25
CA HIS A 327 18.50 -9.59 0.33
C HIS A 327 19.64 -9.64 -0.68
N VAL A 328 20.14 -8.49 -1.10
CA VAL A 328 21.16 -8.37 -2.15
C VAL A 328 22.34 -7.53 -1.67
N PRO A 329 23.56 -7.84 -2.15
CA PRO A 329 24.73 -7.05 -1.80
C PRO A 329 24.61 -5.64 -2.39
N TRP A 330 25.20 -4.66 -1.71
CA TRP A 330 25.20 -3.26 -2.16
C TRP A 330 25.84 -3.03 -3.54
N GLU A 331 26.69 -3.96 -4.02
CA GLU A 331 27.32 -3.95 -5.35
C GLU A 331 26.44 -4.56 -6.45
N HIS A 332 25.28 -5.10 -6.11
CA HIS A 332 24.35 -5.67 -7.09
C HIS A 332 24.07 -4.64 -8.19
N ARG A 333 24.21 -5.06 -9.45
CA ARG A 333 24.06 -4.18 -10.60
C ARG A 333 22.59 -4.09 -10.99
N MET A 334 22.06 -2.88 -10.85
CA MET A 334 20.71 -2.53 -11.29
C MET A 334 20.67 -2.42 -12.81
N ALA A 335 19.47 -2.41 -13.40
CA ALA A 335 19.22 -2.24 -14.82
C ALA A 335 19.78 -0.91 -15.37
N SER A 336 19.91 0.11 -14.51
CA SER A 336 20.60 1.37 -14.83
C SER A 336 22.13 1.23 -14.99
N GLY A 337 22.70 0.08 -14.60
CA GLY A 337 24.14 -0.17 -14.50
C GLY A 337 24.76 0.30 -13.17
N ARG A 338 24.03 1.08 -12.37
CA ARG A 338 24.48 1.53 -11.04
C ARG A 338 24.57 0.35 -10.07
N PRO A 339 25.51 0.35 -9.12
CA PRO A 339 25.41 -0.47 -7.92
C PRO A 339 24.10 -0.14 -7.17
N LEU A 340 23.56 -1.10 -6.43
CA LEU A 340 22.34 -0.94 -5.63
C LEU A 340 22.42 0.27 -4.69
N TRP A 341 23.56 0.52 -4.05
CA TRP A 341 23.73 1.70 -3.19
C TRP A 341 23.50 3.01 -3.96
N ASP A 342 24.13 3.16 -5.12
CA ASP A 342 24.03 4.37 -5.95
C ASP A 342 22.61 4.52 -6.53
N GLU A 343 21.96 3.42 -6.91
CA GLU A 343 20.57 3.44 -7.36
C GLU A 343 19.63 3.83 -6.22
N LEU A 344 19.83 3.31 -5.01
CA LEU A 344 19.02 3.67 -3.84
C LEU A 344 19.11 5.17 -3.57
N VAL A 345 20.32 5.73 -3.53
CA VAL A 345 20.54 7.18 -3.35
C VAL A 345 19.89 7.98 -4.48
N TRP A 346 20.06 7.54 -5.73
CA TRP A 346 19.44 8.19 -6.89
C TRP A 346 17.92 8.20 -6.82
N ARG A 347 17.28 7.12 -6.36
CA ARG A 347 15.82 7.03 -6.20
C ARG A 347 15.30 8.04 -5.17
N TYR A 348 15.96 8.13 -4.01
CA TYR A 348 15.59 9.13 -3.01
C TYR A 348 15.71 10.57 -3.56
N ASP A 349 16.78 10.89 -4.29
CA ASP A 349 16.94 12.19 -4.97
C ASP A 349 15.85 12.41 -6.03
N HIS A 350 15.56 11.38 -6.83
CA HIS A 350 14.56 11.42 -7.89
C HIS A 350 13.17 11.76 -7.33
N GLY A 351 12.76 11.17 -6.22
CA GLY A 351 11.49 11.48 -5.57
C GLY A 351 11.37 12.96 -5.17
N VAL A 352 12.45 13.55 -4.62
CA VAL A 352 12.48 14.99 -4.29
C VAL A 352 12.38 15.86 -5.55
N HIS A 353 13.08 15.49 -6.62
CA HIS A 353 13.02 16.21 -7.90
C HIS A 353 11.65 16.14 -8.55
N GLU A 354 10.96 15.00 -8.49
CA GLU A 354 9.59 14.88 -9.00
C GLU A 354 8.64 15.83 -8.25
N VAL A 355 8.74 15.94 -6.92
CA VAL A 355 7.93 16.92 -6.16
C VAL A 355 8.25 18.36 -6.57
N ALA A 356 9.52 18.69 -6.79
CA ALA A 356 9.90 20.01 -7.30
C ALA A 356 9.34 20.30 -8.72
N ALA A 357 9.29 19.27 -9.58
CA ALA A 357 8.66 19.36 -10.90
C ALA A 357 7.13 19.52 -10.80
N MET A 358 6.48 18.83 -9.85
CA MET A 358 5.05 19.02 -9.54
C MET A 358 4.76 20.46 -9.10
N ARG A 359 5.60 21.04 -8.23
CA ARG A 359 5.50 22.46 -7.84
C ARG A 359 5.62 23.42 -9.02
N THR A 360 6.63 23.22 -9.86
CA THR A 360 6.84 24.05 -11.07
C THR A 360 5.63 23.94 -12.00
N THR A 361 5.10 22.73 -12.18
CA THR A 361 3.90 22.48 -12.99
C THR A 361 2.70 23.25 -12.44
N TRP A 362 2.45 23.16 -11.13
CA TRP A 362 1.32 23.84 -10.49
C TRP A 362 1.47 25.37 -10.55
N GLN A 363 2.68 25.91 -10.37
CA GLN A 363 2.96 27.34 -10.51
C GLN A 363 2.59 27.88 -11.89
N GLY A 364 2.81 27.08 -12.96
CA GLY A 364 2.40 27.42 -14.31
C GLY A 364 0.89 27.54 -14.53
N LEU A 365 0.07 27.12 -13.56
CA LEU A 365 -1.39 27.21 -13.59
C LEU A 365 -1.94 28.45 -12.85
N ALA A 366 -1.06 29.34 -12.37
CA ALA A 366 -1.47 30.59 -11.73
C ALA A 366 -2.46 31.38 -12.60
N GLY A 367 -3.57 31.81 -11.99
CA GLY A 367 -4.64 32.53 -12.68
C GLY A 367 -5.57 31.66 -13.53
N LYS A 368 -5.30 30.36 -13.69
CA LYS A 368 -6.17 29.39 -14.39
C LYS A 368 -7.02 28.53 -13.44
N ILE A 369 -6.68 28.52 -12.16
CA ILE A 369 -7.42 27.88 -11.06
C ILE A 369 -7.88 28.99 -10.11
N ASP A 370 -9.04 28.84 -9.46
CA ASP A 370 -9.45 29.81 -8.45
C ASP A 370 -8.41 29.93 -7.32
N ALA A 371 -8.33 31.13 -6.76
CA ALA A 371 -7.26 31.50 -5.84
C ALA A 371 -7.18 30.60 -4.60
N GLN A 372 -8.33 30.16 -4.07
CA GLN A 372 -8.35 29.36 -2.85
C GLN A 372 -7.72 27.98 -3.07
N ARG A 373 -8.17 27.25 -4.10
CA ARG A 373 -7.64 25.91 -4.39
C ARG A 373 -6.22 25.98 -4.93
N TYR A 374 -5.91 27.00 -5.74
CA TYR A 374 -4.54 27.26 -6.19
C TYR A 374 -3.57 27.42 -5.02
N GLN A 375 -3.93 28.25 -4.03
CA GLN A 375 -3.08 28.53 -2.88
C GLN A 375 -2.90 27.29 -2.01
N GLN A 376 -3.98 26.58 -1.66
CA GLN A 376 -3.88 25.38 -0.83
C GLN A 376 -2.94 24.33 -1.44
N VAL A 377 -3.11 24.03 -2.73
CA VAL A 377 -2.24 23.05 -3.41
C VAL A 377 -0.79 23.56 -3.49
N SER A 378 -0.57 24.86 -3.72
CA SER A 378 0.78 25.43 -3.73
C SER A 378 1.48 25.27 -2.38
N ASP A 379 0.77 25.52 -1.29
CA ASP A 379 1.29 25.39 0.07
C ASP A 379 1.55 23.92 0.42
N PHE A 380 0.65 23.01 0.03
CA PHE A 380 0.80 21.59 0.31
C PHE A 380 1.95 20.97 -0.50
N LEU A 381 2.12 21.32 -1.78
CA LEU A 381 3.29 20.88 -2.54
C LEU A 381 4.60 21.46 -1.97
N ALA A 382 4.57 22.67 -1.37
CA ALA A 382 5.73 23.22 -0.68
C ALA A 382 6.04 22.46 0.63
N ILE A 383 5.02 22.03 1.37
CA ILE A 383 5.17 21.12 2.52
C ILE A 383 5.74 19.79 2.06
N GLN A 384 5.13 19.17 1.05
CA GLN A 384 5.57 17.89 0.48
C GLN A 384 7.03 17.93 0.02
N GLN A 385 7.50 19.02 -0.60
CA GLN A 385 8.91 19.09 -1.00
C GLN A 385 9.85 19.12 0.21
N ARG A 386 9.51 19.86 1.27
CA ARG A 386 10.32 19.90 2.49
C ARG A 386 10.35 18.53 3.18
N GLU A 387 9.20 17.87 3.23
CA GLU A 387 9.09 16.54 3.83
C GLU A 387 9.76 15.46 2.98
N ALA A 388 9.67 15.53 1.65
CA ALA A 388 10.41 14.64 0.74
C ALA A 388 11.93 14.80 0.93
N GLN A 389 12.42 16.04 1.10
CA GLN A 389 13.83 16.29 1.43
C GLN A 389 14.21 15.67 2.77
N TRP A 390 13.34 15.80 3.78
CA TRP A 390 13.55 15.19 5.10
C TRP A 390 13.60 13.66 5.02
N TRP A 391 12.66 13.03 4.32
CA TRP A 391 12.64 11.58 4.05
C TRP A 391 13.93 11.11 3.35
N ARG A 392 14.33 11.81 2.29
CA ARG A 392 15.58 11.55 1.55
C ARG A 392 16.80 11.62 2.46
N ASP A 393 16.95 12.71 3.21
CA ASP A 393 18.15 12.95 4.02
C ASP A 393 18.26 11.97 5.20
N ALA A 394 17.15 11.72 5.89
CA ALA A 394 17.11 10.79 7.02
C ALA A 394 17.42 9.35 6.59
N SER A 395 16.81 8.90 5.48
CA SER A 395 17.03 7.56 4.94
C SER A 395 18.46 7.37 4.43
N ILE A 396 19.00 8.33 3.66
CA ILE A 396 20.39 8.26 3.18
C ILE A 396 21.37 8.28 4.35
N ALA A 397 21.19 9.16 5.34
CA ALA A 397 22.05 9.22 6.52
C ALA A 397 22.08 7.89 7.28
N TYR A 398 20.91 7.25 7.42
CA TYR A 398 20.79 5.94 8.06
C TYR A 398 21.48 4.83 7.27
N PHE A 399 21.09 4.60 6.01
CA PHE A 399 21.66 3.51 5.21
C PHE A 399 23.15 3.72 4.92
N GLN A 400 23.62 4.98 4.87
CA GLN A 400 25.05 5.28 4.82
C GLN A 400 25.76 4.84 6.10
N SER A 401 25.20 5.12 7.28
CA SER A 401 25.80 4.70 8.56
C SER A 401 25.93 3.17 8.68
N VAL A 402 24.94 2.43 8.14
CA VAL A 402 24.89 0.96 8.18
C VAL A 402 25.84 0.34 7.15
N SER A 403 25.76 0.78 5.89
CA SER A 403 26.60 0.27 4.80
C SER A 403 28.05 0.74 4.88
N GLY A 404 28.28 1.91 5.49
CA GLY A 404 29.54 2.67 5.49
C GLY A 404 30.09 2.97 4.11
N ARG A 405 29.21 3.12 3.11
CA ARG A 405 29.57 3.47 1.75
C ARG A 405 29.67 4.99 1.56
N PRO A 406 30.63 5.48 0.75
CA PRO A 406 30.66 6.88 0.39
C PRO A 406 29.43 7.23 -0.47
N LEU A 407 29.00 8.48 -0.43
CA LEU A 407 27.98 8.95 -1.37
C LEU A 407 28.52 8.93 -2.80
N PRO A 408 27.68 8.62 -3.80
CA PRO A 408 28.07 8.74 -5.20
C PRO A 408 28.53 10.17 -5.54
N ALA A 409 29.43 10.30 -6.51
CA ALA A 409 29.95 11.60 -6.93
C ALA A 409 28.82 12.53 -7.40
N GLY A 410 28.85 13.78 -6.95
CA GLY A 410 27.86 14.80 -7.30
C GLY A 410 26.57 14.79 -6.47
N VAL A 411 26.36 13.80 -5.61
CA VAL A 411 25.23 13.77 -4.68
C VAL A 411 25.48 14.71 -3.50
N SER A 412 24.51 15.57 -3.19
CA SER A 412 24.56 16.41 -1.99
C SER A 412 24.42 15.56 -0.72
N PRO A 413 25.27 15.76 0.29
CA PRO A 413 25.13 15.03 1.56
C PRO A 413 23.83 15.43 2.28
N PRO A 414 23.30 14.56 3.16
CA PRO A 414 22.24 14.96 4.09
C PRO A 414 22.59 16.26 4.82
N ALA A 415 21.63 17.17 4.97
CA ALA A 415 21.88 18.49 5.56
C ALA A 415 22.35 18.43 7.03
N HIS A 416 22.00 17.36 7.74
CA HIS A 416 22.32 17.11 9.14
C HIS A 416 22.81 15.66 9.34
N PRO A 417 23.57 15.37 10.42
CA PRO A 417 23.97 14.01 10.75
C PRO A 417 22.77 13.15 11.17
N LEU A 418 22.90 11.81 11.11
CA LEU A 418 21.83 10.87 11.49
C LEU A 418 21.22 11.15 12.88
N ALA A 419 22.06 11.48 13.87
CA ALA A 419 21.62 11.77 15.23
C ALA A 419 20.64 12.96 15.32
N TYR A 420 20.71 13.92 14.39
CA TYR A 420 19.73 15.01 14.32
C TYR A 420 18.35 14.47 13.94
N TYR A 421 18.28 13.63 12.89
CA TYR A 421 17.00 13.06 12.44
C TYR A 421 16.39 12.12 13.47
N GLN A 422 17.22 11.33 14.16
CA GLN A 422 16.80 10.45 15.26
C GLN A 422 16.23 11.22 16.47
N ALA A 423 16.63 12.47 16.67
CA ALA A 423 16.18 13.30 17.79
C ALA A 423 14.87 14.05 17.51
N LEU A 424 14.35 14.01 16.27
CA LEU A 424 13.09 14.67 15.93
C LEU A 424 11.92 13.97 16.61
N THR A 425 10.95 14.74 17.11
CA THR A 425 9.76 14.22 17.79
C THR A 425 8.50 14.88 17.22
N PHE A 426 7.43 14.08 17.12
CA PHE A 426 6.17 14.50 16.50
C PHE A 426 4.98 14.23 17.44
N PRO A 427 4.89 14.93 18.58
CA PRO A 427 3.88 14.65 19.61
C PRO A 427 2.43 14.92 19.17
N TYR A 428 2.25 15.62 18.04
CA TYR A 428 0.95 15.95 17.46
C TYR A 428 0.67 15.23 16.14
N ALA A 429 1.54 14.33 15.70
CA ALA A 429 1.25 13.51 14.54
C ALA A 429 0.07 12.55 14.87
N PRO A 430 -0.90 12.40 13.95
CA PRO A 430 -1.95 11.38 14.06
C PRO A 430 -1.37 9.99 14.33
N GLY A 431 -2.10 9.14 15.06
CA GLY A 431 -1.70 7.75 15.34
C GLY A 431 -1.12 7.50 16.74
N ASN A 432 -0.76 8.54 17.48
CA ASN A 432 -0.42 8.47 18.91
C ASN A 432 -1.58 9.04 19.77
N PRO A 433 -2.67 8.28 20.04
CA PRO A 433 -3.64 8.71 21.04
C PRO A 433 -2.95 8.76 22.40
N LYS A 434 -3.03 9.91 23.08
CA LYS A 434 -2.65 10.03 24.49
C LYS A 434 -3.63 9.29 25.38
#